data_AF-A0A7L1P1N0-F1
#
_entry.id   AF-A0A7L1P1N0-F1
#
_cell.length_a   1.000
_cell.length_b   1.000
_cell.length_c   1.000
_cell.angle_alpha   90.00
_cell.angle_beta   90.00
_cell.angle_gamma   90.00
#
_symmetry.space_group_name_H-M   'P 1'
#
loop_
_entity.id
_entity.type
_entity.pdbx_description
1 polymer ?
#
loop_
_entity_poly.entity_id
_entity_poly.type
_entity_poly.pdbx_seq_one_letter_code
_entity_poly.pdbx_strand_id
1 'polypeptide(L)'
;MAAVPLRPCIASGHLLPLLCGARSKAVVPGPGPLDRLTQRRYKKDVLPSPEGPVPSVSITEIRQYLRAQGIPFNDGYSCLHTPSLFTDRREGQLSAPAGTPYALFIDKTTGSFLCTATLAEGTWQDFQANVELRHRGIPPDSSEEVEEDVRQAHEDARCIWDRALPLWDLLDEDETNKTKAMFGISLVTNATLKRFGVRYLRTAKSLVFPWFNPRNATLKGLKLVRMEKKGNAVAYVEETLPRFDSYHNLFGLPLISRRDTELVLTGWELDALALHQATGVASLALPRGATCLPPALLPYLEQFRRITLWLGEDLRSWEAAKLFARKLNLKRCSLVRPGDLQPRPLEALNRGLNLTKILRAALPASHKSIVSFRQLHEKVFGELVNTEQVTGVKWTRFPELNKLLKGH
;
A
#
# COMPACT_ATOMS: atom_id res chain seq x y z
N MET A 1 -43.62 1.61 35.35
CA MET A 1 -43.37 0.16 35.27
C MET A 1 -44.16 -0.39 34.10
N ALA A 2 -43.47 -0.87 33.06
CA ALA A 2 -43.90 -1.94 32.16
C ALA A 2 -42.71 -2.24 31.24
N ALA A 3 -42.23 -3.48 31.32
CA ALA A 3 -41.10 -4.01 30.57
C ALA A 3 -41.61 -4.83 29.37
N VAL A 4 -40.64 -5.41 28.63
CA VAL A 4 -40.69 -6.57 27.71
C VAL A 4 -40.66 -6.19 26.20
N PRO A 5 -39.89 -6.88 25.31
CA PRO A 5 -38.68 -7.70 25.50
C PRO A 5 -37.56 -7.51 24.44
N LEU A 6 -36.36 -7.99 24.78
CA LEU A 6 -35.22 -8.29 23.89
C LEU A 6 -35.37 -9.71 23.29
N ARG A 7 -34.99 -9.90 22.02
CA ARG A 7 -34.84 -11.21 21.36
C ARG A 7 -33.37 -11.68 21.37
N PRO A 8 -33.10 -13.00 21.47
CA PRO A 8 -31.75 -13.55 21.58
C PRO A 8 -31.10 -13.82 20.22
N CYS A 9 -29.77 -13.64 20.15
CA CYS A 9 -28.91 -14.06 19.04
C CYS A 9 -28.61 -15.56 19.14
N ILE A 10 -28.76 -16.26 18.02
CA ILE A 10 -28.41 -17.68 17.87
C ILE A 10 -26.90 -17.79 17.65
N ALA A 11 -26.24 -18.56 18.51
CA ALA A 11 -24.83 -18.93 18.39
C ALA A 11 -24.71 -20.29 17.68
N SER A 12 -23.99 -20.32 16.56
CA SER A 12 -23.55 -21.57 15.94
C SER A 12 -22.08 -21.78 16.25
N GLY A 13 -21.80 -22.61 17.26
CA GLY A 13 -20.46 -23.05 17.61
C GLY A 13 -20.06 -24.25 16.76
N HIS A 14 -18.90 -24.15 16.10
CA HIS A 14 -18.20 -25.33 15.58
C HIS A 14 -16.94 -25.58 16.40
N LEU A 15 -17.00 -26.68 17.15
CA LEU A 15 -15.94 -27.29 17.95
C LEU A 15 -14.91 -28.00 17.05
N LEU A 16 -13.63 -27.82 17.39
CA LEU A 16 -12.49 -28.62 16.94
C LEU A 16 -12.58 -30.06 17.47
N PRO A 17 -12.13 -31.10 16.72
CA PRO A 17 -12.00 -32.43 17.29
C PRO A 17 -10.58 -32.71 17.81
N LEU A 18 -10.54 -33.21 19.05
CA LEU A 18 -9.41 -33.83 19.75
C LEU A 18 -9.35 -35.35 19.46
N LEU A 19 -8.13 -35.88 19.47
CA LEU A 19 -7.73 -37.27 19.24
C LEU A 19 -8.00 -38.21 20.43
N CYS A 20 -8.39 -39.46 20.14
CA CYS A 20 -8.14 -40.74 20.85
C CYS A 20 -8.94 -41.82 20.08
N GLY A 21 -8.52 -43.06 19.75
CA GLY A 21 -7.41 -43.92 20.12
C GLY A 21 -7.95 -45.30 20.52
N ALA A 22 -7.99 -46.31 19.63
CA ALA A 22 -8.09 -47.73 20.01
C ALA A 22 -7.74 -48.72 18.85
N ARG A 23 -6.82 -49.64 19.21
CA ARG A 23 -6.32 -50.90 18.61
C ARG A 23 -7.44 -51.94 18.33
N SER A 24 -7.32 -53.06 17.61
CA SER A 24 -6.36 -53.74 16.71
C SER A 24 -7.04 -55.07 16.29
N LYS A 25 -6.83 -55.58 15.07
CA LYS A 25 -6.49 -57.01 14.82
C LYS A 25 -6.01 -57.23 13.38
N ALA A 26 -5.03 -58.12 13.26
CA ALA A 26 -4.08 -58.25 12.16
C ALA A 26 -4.36 -59.46 11.26
N VAL A 27 -3.93 -59.38 9.99
CA VAL A 27 -3.44 -60.50 9.15
C VAL A 27 -2.32 -59.95 8.23
N VAL A 28 -1.24 -60.71 8.05
CA VAL A 28 0.08 -60.39 7.43
C VAL A 28 0.57 -61.68 6.71
N PRO A 29 1.55 -61.73 5.77
CA PRO A 29 2.03 -60.80 4.72
C PRO A 29 2.18 -61.43 3.30
N GLY A 30 2.48 -60.59 2.29
CA GLY A 30 3.18 -60.94 1.04
C GLY A 30 3.82 -59.68 0.41
N PRO A 31 4.98 -59.75 -0.25
CA PRO A 31 6.03 -58.72 -0.14
C PRO A 31 5.93 -57.60 -1.18
N GLY A 32 6.20 -56.36 -0.76
CA GLY A 32 6.38 -55.19 -1.63
C GLY A 32 7.28 -54.15 -0.95
N PRO A 33 8.16 -53.46 -1.69
CA PRO A 33 9.37 -52.84 -1.15
C PRO A 33 9.15 -51.51 -0.41
N LEU A 34 10.12 -51.22 0.46
CA LEU A 34 10.24 -50.10 1.41
C LEU A 34 10.30 -48.70 0.75
N ASP A 35 9.26 -47.92 1.05
CA ASP A 35 9.23 -46.55 1.60
C ASP A 35 10.31 -45.50 1.26
N ARG A 36 9.86 -44.34 0.73
CA ARG A 36 10.42 -42.99 0.99
C ARG A 36 9.50 -41.88 0.44
N LEU A 37 8.80 -41.20 1.36
CA LEU A 37 8.47 -39.77 1.35
C LEU A 37 7.87 -39.17 0.07
N THR A 38 6.54 -39.20 -0.06
CA THR A 38 5.81 -38.37 -1.04
C THR A 38 5.55 -36.97 -0.49
N GLN A 39 6.53 -36.12 -0.73
CA GLN A 39 6.43 -34.67 -0.80
C GLN A 39 5.27 -34.30 -1.75
N ARG A 40 4.14 -33.80 -1.24
CA ARG A 40 3.10 -33.20 -2.10
C ARG A 40 3.66 -31.94 -2.73
N ARG A 41 4.12 -32.09 -3.98
CA ARG A 41 4.50 -31.02 -4.89
C ARG A 41 3.33 -30.04 -5.01
N TYR A 42 3.57 -28.78 -4.69
CA TYR A 42 2.68 -27.68 -5.08
C TYR A 42 2.65 -27.67 -6.61
N LYS A 43 1.54 -28.13 -7.17
CA LYS A 43 1.25 -27.98 -8.60
C LYS A 43 1.07 -26.48 -8.82
N LYS A 44 1.87 -25.92 -9.70
CA LYS A 44 1.71 -24.55 -10.20
C LYS A 44 0.46 -24.55 -11.07
N ASP A 45 -0.71 -24.52 -10.44
CA ASP A 45 -1.96 -24.28 -11.12
C ASP A 45 -1.97 -22.79 -11.51
N VAL A 46 -1.57 -22.57 -12.76
CA VAL A 46 -1.85 -21.34 -13.49
C VAL A 46 -3.37 -21.29 -13.64
N LEU A 47 -4.01 -20.50 -12.78
CA LEU A 47 -5.39 -20.07 -12.94
C LEU A 47 -5.40 -18.58 -13.35
N PRO A 48 -6.44 -18.17 -14.08
CA PRO A 48 -6.31 -17.28 -15.23
C PRO A 48 -5.99 -15.84 -14.83
N SER A 49 -5.18 -15.17 -15.66
CA SER A 49 -5.03 -13.72 -15.58
C SER A 49 -6.41 -13.08 -15.74
N PRO A 50 -6.83 -12.17 -14.84
CA PRO A 50 -7.89 -11.26 -15.19
C PRO A 50 -7.35 -10.35 -16.29
N GLU A 51 -8.04 -10.43 -17.42
CA GLU A 51 -8.23 -9.38 -18.42
C GLU A 51 -7.08 -9.10 -19.40
N GLY A 52 -7.45 -9.13 -20.69
CA GLY A 52 -6.63 -8.61 -21.77
C GLY A 52 -6.29 -7.13 -21.56
N PRO A 53 -5.49 -6.51 -22.44
CA PRO A 53 -5.10 -5.11 -22.28
C PRO A 53 -6.36 -4.25 -22.18
N VAL A 54 -6.61 -3.68 -20.99
CA VAL A 54 -7.56 -2.59 -20.80
C VAL A 54 -7.25 -1.56 -21.90
N PRO A 55 -8.23 -1.11 -22.71
CA PRO A 55 -7.95 -0.19 -23.80
C PRO A 55 -7.22 1.04 -23.25
N SER A 56 -5.93 1.16 -23.55
CA SER A 56 -5.13 2.29 -23.09
C SER A 56 -5.50 3.49 -23.94
N VAL A 57 -6.42 4.32 -23.45
CA VAL A 57 -6.81 5.55 -24.13
C VAL A 57 -5.66 6.55 -24.06
N SER A 58 -5.32 7.15 -25.19
CA SER A 58 -4.22 8.10 -25.24
C SER A 58 -4.59 9.42 -24.56
N ILE A 59 -3.64 10.10 -23.93
CA ILE A 59 -3.87 11.43 -23.36
C ILE A 59 -4.43 12.44 -24.39
N THR A 60 -4.06 12.26 -25.66
CA THR A 60 -4.58 13.06 -26.77
C THR A 60 -6.06 12.82 -27.01
N GLU A 61 -6.51 11.57 -26.99
CA GLU A 61 -7.93 11.20 -27.09
C GLU A 61 -8.71 11.75 -25.90
N ILE A 62 -8.20 11.58 -24.66
CA ILE A 62 -8.84 12.11 -23.45
C ILE A 62 -9.05 13.63 -23.58
N ARG A 63 -8.00 14.38 -23.95
CA ARG A 63 -8.07 15.84 -24.13
C ARG A 63 -9.02 16.23 -25.25
N GLN A 64 -9.02 15.51 -26.37
CA GLN A 64 -9.92 15.79 -27.49
C GLN A 64 -11.38 15.57 -27.09
N TYR A 65 -11.68 14.48 -26.38
CA TYR A 65 -13.00 14.18 -25.87
C TYR A 65 -13.48 15.26 -24.88
N LEU A 66 -12.65 15.64 -23.90
CA LEU A 66 -13.01 16.69 -22.94
C LEU A 66 -13.31 18.03 -23.62
N ARG A 67 -12.54 18.41 -24.66
CA ARG A 67 -12.82 19.63 -25.45
C ARG A 67 -14.11 19.51 -26.24
N ALA A 68 -14.36 18.36 -26.89
CA ALA A 68 -15.58 18.13 -27.66
C ALA A 68 -16.84 18.21 -26.77
N GLN A 69 -16.74 17.76 -25.52
CA GLN A 69 -17.81 17.83 -24.52
C GLN A 69 -17.86 19.17 -23.76
N GLY A 70 -17.00 20.14 -24.10
CA GLY A 70 -16.96 21.45 -23.42
C GLY A 70 -16.55 21.39 -21.94
N ILE A 71 -15.88 20.32 -21.50
CA ILE A 71 -15.44 20.14 -20.11
C ILE A 71 -14.08 20.84 -19.94
N PRO A 72 -13.98 21.87 -19.08
CA PRO A 72 -12.70 22.53 -18.82
C PRO A 72 -11.78 21.59 -18.03
N PHE A 73 -10.49 21.60 -18.37
CA PHE A 73 -9.50 20.78 -17.68
C PHE A 73 -8.17 21.51 -17.52
N ASN A 74 -7.46 21.15 -16.46
CA ASN A 74 -6.09 21.56 -16.21
C ASN A 74 -5.14 20.38 -16.33
N ASP A 75 -3.92 20.65 -16.81
CA ASP A 75 -2.89 19.64 -16.94
C ASP A 75 -2.09 19.54 -15.64
N GLY A 76 -2.34 18.49 -14.85
CA GLY A 76 -1.63 18.21 -13.60
C GLY A 76 -0.27 17.55 -13.82
N TYR A 77 0.26 16.87 -12.82
CA TYR A 77 1.53 16.14 -12.97
C TYR A 77 1.32 14.78 -13.67
N SER A 78 0.52 13.93 -13.05
CA SER A 78 0.16 12.57 -13.45
C SER A 78 -1.29 12.47 -13.93
N CYS A 79 -2.17 13.36 -13.46
CA CYS A 79 -3.59 13.39 -13.83
C CYS A 79 -3.98 14.67 -14.59
N LEU A 80 -5.01 14.59 -15.42
CA LEU A 80 -5.79 15.76 -15.84
C LEU A 80 -6.80 16.10 -14.75
N HIS A 81 -6.94 17.38 -14.46
CA HIS A 81 -7.78 17.91 -13.40
C HIS A 81 -9.06 18.45 -14.05
N THR A 82 -10.23 17.98 -13.65
CA THR A 82 -11.54 18.46 -14.13
C THR A 82 -12.46 18.83 -12.95
N PRO A 83 -13.43 19.76 -13.15
CA PRO A 83 -14.48 19.97 -12.18
C PRO A 83 -15.27 18.67 -11.98
N SER A 84 -15.82 18.48 -10.77
CA SER A 84 -16.60 17.27 -10.50
C SER A 84 -17.87 17.24 -11.36
N LEU A 85 -18.09 16.09 -12.01
CA LEU A 85 -19.35 15.80 -12.70
C LEU A 85 -20.40 15.21 -11.74
N PHE A 86 -19.96 14.76 -10.56
CA PHE A 86 -20.70 13.95 -9.59
C PHE A 86 -21.28 14.73 -8.41
N THR A 87 -21.06 16.04 -8.35
CA THR A 87 -21.70 16.91 -7.35
C THR A 87 -23.07 17.35 -7.87
N ASP A 88 -24.13 17.06 -7.11
CA ASP A 88 -25.48 17.60 -7.37
C ASP A 88 -25.41 19.13 -7.47
N ARG A 89 -25.67 19.65 -8.67
CA ARG A 89 -26.07 21.05 -8.82
C ARG A 89 -27.50 21.13 -8.28
N ARG A 90 -27.67 21.46 -7.00
CA ARG A 90 -28.97 21.95 -6.54
C ARG A 90 -29.28 23.22 -7.34
N GLU A 91 -30.33 23.16 -8.15
CA GLU A 91 -30.85 24.31 -8.88
C GLU A 91 -31.11 25.45 -7.90
N GLY A 92 -30.45 26.59 -8.10
CA GLY A 92 -30.62 27.81 -7.27
C GLY A 92 -29.35 28.41 -6.70
N GLN A 93 -28.20 27.70 -6.66
CA GLN A 93 -26.92 28.33 -6.32
C GLN A 93 -26.22 28.86 -7.58
N LEU A 94 -26.50 30.14 -7.88
CA LEU A 94 -25.64 30.97 -8.71
C LEU A 94 -24.22 30.92 -8.13
N SER A 95 -23.27 30.47 -8.95
CA SER A 95 -21.84 30.33 -8.66
C SER A 95 -21.47 29.43 -7.48
N ALA A 96 -20.83 28.29 -7.79
CA ALA A 96 -19.94 27.65 -6.84
C ALA A 96 -18.97 28.71 -6.29
N PRO A 97 -18.69 28.72 -4.97
CA PRO A 97 -17.76 29.69 -4.40
C PRO A 97 -16.44 29.58 -5.17
N ALA A 98 -15.97 30.71 -5.70
CA ALA A 98 -14.70 30.81 -6.41
C ALA A 98 -13.59 30.23 -5.52
N GLY A 99 -13.13 29.00 -5.79
CA GLY A 99 -12.04 28.42 -5.00
C GLY A 99 -11.95 26.89 -4.85
N THR A 100 -12.88 26.07 -5.34
CA THR A 100 -12.64 24.60 -5.42
C THR A 100 -12.52 24.16 -6.86
N PRO A 101 -11.35 24.30 -7.51
CA PRO A 101 -11.32 24.40 -8.97
C PRO A 101 -11.32 23.04 -9.67
N TYR A 102 -10.76 21.99 -9.07
CA TYR A 102 -10.70 20.67 -9.72
C TYR A 102 -10.70 19.57 -8.65
N ALA A 103 -11.78 18.80 -8.59
CA ALA A 103 -11.94 17.71 -7.63
C ALA A 103 -11.91 16.33 -8.29
N LEU A 104 -12.05 16.28 -9.61
CA LEU A 104 -12.02 15.08 -10.42
C LEU A 104 -10.65 14.98 -11.13
N PHE A 105 -10.04 13.81 -11.02
CA PHE A 105 -8.71 13.54 -11.54
C PHE A 105 -8.79 12.37 -12.49
N ILE A 106 -8.30 12.53 -13.71
CA ILE A 106 -8.25 11.49 -14.74
C ILE A 106 -6.79 11.14 -14.97
N ASP A 107 -6.41 9.89 -14.73
CA ASP A 107 -5.05 9.42 -14.93
C ASP A 107 -4.65 9.53 -16.41
N LYS A 108 -3.49 10.12 -16.69
CA LYS A 108 -3.03 10.36 -18.07
C LYS A 108 -2.60 9.09 -18.81
N THR A 109 -2.38 7.99 -18.10
CA THR A 109 -1.87 6.73 -18.64
C THR A 109 -2.97 5.70 -18.79
N THR A 110 -3.85 5.59 -17.79
CA THR A 110 -4.91 4.58 -17.76
C THR A 110 -6.28 5.13 -18.14
N GLY A 111 -6.48 6.45 -18.07
CA GLY A 111 -7.79 7.08 -18.26
C GLY A 111 -8.77 6.85 -17.10
N SER A 112 -8.39 6.09 -16.08
CA SER A 112 -9.19 5.90 -14.86
C SER A 112 -9.38 7.23 -14.14
N PHE A 113 -10.54 7.43 -13.52
CA PHE A 113 -10.84 8.66 -12.81
C PHE A 113 -11.06 8.44 -11.32
N LEU A 114 -10.83 9.49 -10.54
CA LEU A 114 -11.17 9.57 -9.12
C LEU A 114 -11.63 10.99 -8.80
N CYS A 115 -12.83 11.12 -8.23
CA CYS A 115 -13.33 12.35 -7.66
C CYS A 115 -12.97 12.41 -6.17
N THR A 116 -12.05 13.26 -5.76
CA THR A 116 -11.70 13.42 -4.34
C THR A 116 -12.82 14.02 -3.49
N ALA A 117 -13.78 14.72 -4.11
CA ALA A 117 -14.93 15.30 -3.41
C ALA A 117 -16.03 14.28 -3.11
N THR A 118 -16.34 13.39 -4.06
CA THR A 118 -17.41 12.38 -3.93
C THR A 118 -16.89 10.98 -3.64
N LEU A 119 -15.62 10.73 -3.94
CA LEU A 119 -14.95 9.42 -3.98
C LEU A 119 -15.46 8.48 -5.08
N ALA A 120 -16.20 9.01 -6.06
CA ALA A 120 -16.53 8.27 -7.27
C ALA A 120 -15.26 7.97 -8.05
N GLU A 121 -15.05 6.70 -8.40
CA GLU A 121 -13.92 6.22 -9.18
C GLU A 121 -14.40 5.24 -10.25
N GLY A 122 -13.62 5.07 -11.31
CA GLY A 122 -14.00 4.20 -12.40
C GLY A 122 -13.01 4.23 -13.56
N THR A 123 -13.31 3.45 -14.59
CA THR A 123 -12.56 3.38 -15.84
C THR A 123 -12.86 4.59 -16.73
N TRP A 124 -12.12 4.70 -17.85
CA TRP A 124 -12.41 5.72 -18.84
C TRP A 124 -13.80 5.54 -19.47
N GLN A 125 -14.22 4.29 -19.70
CA GLN A 125 -15.54 3.96 -20.22
C GLN A 125 -16.64 4.41 -19.25
N ASP A 126 -16.45 4.17 -17.94
CA ASP A 126 -17.38 4.64 -16.91
C ASP A 126 -17.47 6.18 -16.91
N PHE A 127 -16.35 6.87 -17.12
CA PHE A 127 -16.36 8.34 -17.26
C PHE A 127 -17.18 8.79 -18.46
N GLN A 128 -16.95 8.20 -19.64
CA GLN A 128 -17.69 8.52 -20.86
C GLN A 128 -19.19 8.26 -20.69
N ALA A 129 -19.54 7.11 -20.13
CA ALA A 129 -20.93 6.77 -19.82
C ALA A 129 -21.56 7.79 -18.88
N ASN A 130 -20.87 8.21 -17.81
CA ASN A 130 -21.39 9.24 -16.90
C ASN A 130 -21.56 10.63 -17.57
N VAL A 131 -20.68 11.00 -18.50
CA VAL A 131 -20.81 12.24 -19.29
C VAL A 131 -22.00 12.16 -20.25
N GLU A 132 -22.22 11.01 -20.88
CA GLU A 132 -23.35 10.79 -21.78
C GLU A 132 -24.68 10.68 -21.02
N LEU A 133 -24.67 10.07 -19.84
CA LEU A 133 -25.84 9.96 -18.95
C LEU A 133 -26.22 11.31 -18.33
N ARG A 134 -25.30 12.28 -18.20
CA ARG A 134 -25.70 13.68 -17.92
C ARG A 134 -26.65 14.24 -18.98
N HIS A 135 -26.65 13.70 -20.19
CA HIS A 135 -27.60 14.06 -21.24
C HIS A 135 -28.88 13.20 -21.24
N ARG A 136 -28.96 12.11 -20.46
CA ARG A 136 -30.11 11.16 -20.51
C ARG A 136 -30.66 10.61 -19.18
N GLY A 137 -30.13 10.95 -18.01
CA GLY A 137 -30.82 10.75 -16.72
C GLY A 137 -31.18 9.30 -16.35
N ILE A 138 -30.30 8.32 -16.62
CA ILE A 138 -30.50 6.92 -16.22
C ILE A 138 -29.34 6.49 -15.30
N PRO A 139 -29.58 5.80 -14.16
CA PRO A 139 -28.51 5.28 -13.31
C PRO A 139 -27.86 4.03 -13.93
N PRO A 140 -26.55 3.80 -13.72
CA PRO A 140 -25.89 2.56 -14.13
C PRO A 140 -26.26 1.38 -13.20
N ASP A 141 -26.43 0.19 -13.79
CA ASP A 141 -26.54 -1.10 -13.08
C ASP A 141 -25.16 -1.50 -12.51
N SER A 142 -25.11 -1.91 -11.25
CA SER A 142 -23.91 -2.48 -10.62
C SER A 142 -23.95 -4.01 -10.59
N SER A 143 -22.79 -4.64 -10.73
CA SER A 143 -22.64 -6.10 -10.66
C SER A 143 -22.65 -6.58 -9.20
N GLU A 144 -23.71 -7.26 -8.78
CA GLU A 144 -24.01 -7.65 -7.40
C GLU A 144 -22.95 -8.53 -6.72
N GLU A 145 -22.28 -9.43 -7.46
CA GLU A 145 -21.34 -10.42 -6.88
C GLU A 145 -20.05 -9.79 -6.33
N VAL A 146 -19.53 -8.71 -6.95
CA VAL A 146 -18.30 -8.03 -6.49
C VAL A 146 -18.56 -7.19 -5.24
N GLU A 147 -19.80 -6.74 -5.04
CA GLU A 147 -20.18 -5.92 -3.89
C GLU A 147 -20.24 -6.72 -2.58
N GLU A 148 -20.61 -8.00 -2.63
CA GLU A 148 -20.71 -8.84 -1.43
C GLU A 148 -19.35 -9.18 -0.82
N ASP A 149 -18.37 -9.57 -1.64
CA ASP A 149 -17.00 -9.87 -1.18
C ASP A 149 -16.33 -8.64 -0.56
N VAL A 150 -16.55 -7.47 -1.16
CA VAL A 150 -16.04 -6.19 -0.64
C VAL A 150 -16.71 -5.84 0.70
N ARG A 151 -18.04 -6.01 0.80
CA ARG A 151 -18.79 -5.83 2.05
C ARG A 151 -18.27 -6.74 3.17
N GLN A 152 -18.08 -8.03 2.89
CA GLN A 152 -17.57 -8.97 3.88
C GLN A 152 -16.16 -8.57 4.36
N ALA A 153 -15.28 -8.18 3.45
CA ALA A 153 -13.94 -7.72 3.80
C ALA A 153 -13.96 -6.45 4.68
N HIS A 154 -14.91 -5.54 4.45
CA HIS A 154 -15.12 -4.37 5.30
C HIS A 154 -15.57 -4.75 6.72
N GLU A 155 -16.49 -5.71 6.84
CA GLU A 155 -16.97 -6.22 8.12
C GLU A 155 -15.86 -6.93 8.92
N ASP A 156 -15.07 -7.77 8.24
CA ASP A 156 -13.93 -8.46 8.85
C ASP A 156 -12.88 -7.47 9.36
N ALA A 157 -12.55 -6.46 8.54
CA ALA A 157 -11.65 -5.39 8.95
C ALA A 157 -12.17 -4.63 10.18
N ARG A 158 -13.48 -4.35 10.24
CA ARG A 158 -14.12 -3.70 11.39
C ARG A 158 -14.05 -4.57 12.64
N CYS A 159 -14.36 -5.86 12.52
CA CYS A 159 -14.28 -6.80 13.64
C CYS A 159 -12.86 -6.88 14.23
N ILE A 160 -11.84 -6.94 13.37
CA ILE A 160 -10.44 -6.92 13.79
C ILE A 160 -10.08 -5.60 14.46
N TRP A 161 -10.51 -4.48 13.87
CA TRP A 161 -10.24 -3.14 14.40
C TRP A 161 -10.82 -2.94 15.80
N ASP A 162 -12.07 -3.37 16.03
CA ASP A 162 -12.76 -3.23 17.31
C ASP A 162 -12.12 -4.11 18.41
N ARG A 163 -11.53 -5.24 18.03
CA ARG A 163 -10.77 -6.13 18.94
C ARG A 163 -9.34 -5.65 19.18
N ALA A 164 -8.79 -4.82 18.29
CA ALA A 164 -7.42 -4.30 18.41
C ALA A 164 -7.37 -3.16 19.43
N LEU A 165 -6.36 -3.18 20.30
CA LEU A 165 -6.18 -2.19 21.35
C LEU A 165 -5.29 -1.05 20.85
N PRO A 166 -5.54 0.21 21.23
CA PRO A 166 -4.62 1.31 20.95
C PRO A 166 -3.22 1.00 21.50
N LEU A 167 -2.18 1.00 20.64
CA LEU A 167 -0.85 0.60 21.08
C LEU A 167 -0.26 1.55 22.14
N TRP A 168 -0.68 2.82 22.13
CA TRP A 168 -0.22 3.83 23.08
C TRP A 168 -0.92 3.79 24.44
N ASP A 169 -1.92 2.91 24.61
CA ASP A 169 -2.80 2.86 25.78
C ASP A 169 -3.18 1.39 26.08
N LEU A 170 -2.19 0.48 26.03
CA LEU A 170 -2.40 -0.87 26.56
C LEU A 170 -2.43 -0.78 28.09
N LEU A 171 -3.28 -1.60 28.71
CA LEU A 171 -3.47 -1.63 30.17
C LEU A 171 -2.16 -1.89 30.95
N ASP A 172 -1.18 -2.54 30.32
CA ASP A 172 0.13 -2.84 30.89
C ASP A 172 1.22 -2.06 30.14
N GLU A 173 1.90 -1.14 30.84
CA GLU A 173 3.02 -0.36 30.29
C GLU A 173 4.19 -1.25 29.88
N ASP A 174 4.45 -2.33 30.62
CA ASP A 174 5.50 -3.29 30.28
C ASP A 174 5.14 -4.04 29.00
N GLU A 175 3.88 -4.42 28.82
CA GLU A 175 3.39 -5.01 27.56
C GLU A 175 3.59 -4.03 26.40
N THR A 176 3.28 -2.75 26.60
CA THR A 176 3.49 -1.70 25.60
C THR A 176 4.96 -1.61 25.22
N ASN A 177 5.86 -1.49 26.20
CA ASN A 177 7.29 -1.37 25.97
C ASN A 177 7.88 -2.62 25.31
N LYS A 178 7.48 -3.82 25.74
CA LYS A 178 7.86 -5.10 25.13
C LYS A 178 7.38 -5.19 23.68
N THR A 179 6.15 -4.77 23.41
CA THR A 179 5.58 -4.77 22.05
C THR A 179 6.33 -3.78 21.16
N LYS A 180 6.61 -2.56 21.64
CA LYS A 180 7.39 -1.58 20.90
C LYS A 180 8.81 -2.09 20.60
N ALA A 181 9.46 -2.72 21.57
CA ALA A 181 10.76 -3.34 21.37
C ALA A 181 10.72 -4.48 20.36
N MET A 182 9.68 -5.32 20.38
CA MET A 182 9.50 -6.43 19.45
C MET A 182 9.43 -5.97 17.99
N PHE A 183 8.79 -4.83 17.72
CA PHE A 183 8.70 -4.24 16.37
C PHE A 183 9.81 -3.23 16.07
N GLY A 184 10.79 -3.05 16.97
CA GLY A 184 11.89 -2.10 16.77
C GLY A 184 11.46 -0.63 16.77
N ILE A 185 10.37 -0.28 17.46
CA ILE A 185 9.77 1.06 17.50
C ILE A 185 9.82 1.67 18.91
N SER A 186 10.77 1.26 19.76
CA SER A 186 10.93 1.76 21.14
C SER A 186 11.02 3.29 21.20
N LEU A 187 11.69 3.91 20.22
CA LEU A 187 11.85 5.37 20.14
C LEU A 187 10.63 6.10 19.54
N VAL A 188 9.65 5.39 18.96
CA VAL A 188 8.42 6.02 18.47
C VAL A 188 7.55 6.38 19.67
N THR A 189 7.15 7.65 19.76
CA THR A 189 6.38 8.19 20.88
C THR A 189 4.92 7.77 20.82
N ASN A 190 4.29 7.72 21.99
CA ASN A 190 2.86 7.41 22.12
C ASN A 190 1.99 8.46 21.41
N ALA A 191 2.43 9.72 21.36
CA ALA A 191 1.77 10.78 20.61
C ALA A 191 1.74 10.50 19.10
N THR A 192 2.86 10.04 18.52
CA THR A 192 2.93 9.63 17.12
C THR A 192 2.03 8.43 16.85
N LEU A 193 2.08 7.40 17.69
CA LEU A 193 1.22 6.21 17.56
C LEU A 193 -0.26 6.59 17.59
N LYS A 194 -0.66 7.44 18.55
CA LYS A 194 -2.02 7.98 18.68
C LYS A 194 -2.46 8.75 17.45
N ARG A 195 -1.59 9.63 16.94
CA ARG A 195 -1.87 10.44 15.75
C ARG A 195 -2.14 9.59 14.51
N PHE A 196 -1.39 8.52 14.31
CA PHE A 196 -1.55 7.62 13.17
C PHE A 196 -2.55 6.47 13.40
N GLY A 197 -3.13 6.37 14.59
CA GLY A 197 -4.11 5.33 14.89
C GLY A 197 -3.54 3.91 14.90
N VAL A 198 -2.26 3.73 15.25
CA VAL A 198 -1.64 2.40 15.30
C VAL A 198 -2.19 1.57 16.47
N ARG A 199 -2.77 0.41 16.17
CA ARG A 199 -3.32 -0.52 17.16
C ARG A 199 -2.52 -1.82 17.24
N TYR A 200 -2.79 -2.63 18.25
CA TYR A 200 -2.18 -3.92 18.49
C TYR A 200 -3.26 -4.99 18.70
N LEU A 201 -3.16 -6.09 17.94
CA LEU A 201 -4.02 -7.25 18.06
C LEU A 201 -3.28 -8.34 18.84
N ARG A 202 -3.60 -8.50 20.13
CA ARG A 202 -2.96 -9.46 21.03
C ARG A 202 -3.03 -10.91 20.52
N THR A 203 -4.18 -11.34 20.01
CA THR A 203 -4.38 -12.74 19.56
C THR A 203 -3.45 -13.14 18.42
N ALA A 204 -3.15 -12.21 17.51
CA ALA A 204 -2.28 -12.45 16.37
C ALA A 204 -0.83 -11.97 16.61
N LYS A 205 -0.58 -11.28 17.73
CA LYS A 205 0.65 -10.54 18.03
C LYS A 205 1.07 -9.62 16.87
N SER A 206 0.10 -8.91 16.31
CA SER A 206 0.28 -8.08 15.11
C SER A 206 0.00 -6.61 15.38
N LEU A 207 0.78 -5.71 14.76
CA LEU A 207 0.39 -4.32 14.61
C LEU A 207 -0.74 -4.20 13.59
N VAL A 208 -1.64 -3.26 13.82
CA VAL A 208 -2.79 -2.96 12.97
C VAL A 208 -2.71 -1.51 12.52
N PHE A 209 -2.61 -1.31 11.21
CA PHE A 209 -2.59 0.00 10.57
C PHE A 209 -3.93 0.24 9.85
N PRO A 210 -4.68 1.30 10.20
CA PRO A 210 -5.97 1.55 9.58
C PRO A 210 -5.85 2.11 8.16
N TRP A 211 -6.83 1.75 7.33
CA TRP A 211 -7.16 2.46 6.10
C TRP A 211 -8.46 3.22 6.32
N PHE A 212 -8.36 4.51 6.60
CA PHE A 212 -9.52 5.38 6.70
C PHE A 212 -9.84 6.05 5.37
N ASN A 213 -11.13 6.21 5.14
CA ASN A 213 -11.64 7.06 4.09
C ASN A 213 -11.28 8.53 4.39
N PRO A 214 -10.61 9.25 3.46
CA PRO A 214 -10.18 10.63 3.69
C PRO A 214 -11.32 11.63 3.94
N ARG A 215 -12.55 11.33 3.51
CA ARG A 215 -13.69 12.27 3.56
C ARG A 215 -14.47 12.22 4.88
N ASN A 216 -14.74 11.01 5.36
CA ASN A 216 -15.65 10.76 6.49
C ASN A 216 -14.98 9.96 7.62
N ALA A 217 -13.68 9.66 7.51
CA ALA A 217 -12.90 8.89 8.47
C ALA A 217 -13.47 7.48 8.76
N THR A 218 -14.31 6.92 7.88
CA THR A 218 -14.80 5.55 8.04
C THR A 218 -13.70 4.55 7.71
N LEU A 219 -13.62 3.45 8.46
CA LEU A 219 -12.66 2.38 8.20
C LEU A 219 -13.04 1.66 6.89
N LYS A 220 -12.15 1.71 5.89
CA LYS A 220 -12.26 0.93 4.65
C LYS A 220 -11.50 -0.39 4.72
N GLY A 221 -10.53 -0.51 5.60
CA GLY A 221 -9.69 -1.68 5.65
C GLY A 221 -8.57 -1.52 6.67
N LEU A 222 -7.66 -2.48 6.70
CA LEU A 222 -6.49 -2.44 7.56
C LEU A 222 -5.36 -3.27 6.98
N LYS A 223 -4.15 -2.99 7.46
CA LYS A 223 -2.97 -3.82 7.25
C LYS A 223 -2.48 -4.33 8.59
N LEU A 224 -2.26 -5.64 8.66
CA LEU A 224 -1.69 -6.36 9.78
C LEU A 224 -0.21 -6.59 9.50
N VAL A 225 0.64 -6.31 10.47
CA VAL A 225 2.07 -6.64 10.41
C VAL A 225 2.42 -7.51 11.61
N ARG A 226 2.82 -8.75 11.34
CA ARG A 226 3.29 -9.72 12.33
C ARG A 226 4.79 -9.88 12.22
N MET A 227 5.46 -10.01 13.36
CA MET A 227 6.87 -10.37 13.41
C MET A 227 7.00 -11.88 13.58
N GLU A 228 7.78 -12.53 12.70
CA GLU A 228 8.17 -13.94 12.79
C GLU A 228 9.68 -14.04 12.96
N LYS A 229 10.14 -14.78 13.97
CA LYS A 229 11.56 -15.11 14.14
C LYS A 229 11.85 -16.44 13.44
N LYS A 230 12.68 -16.40 12.38
CA LYS A 230 13.20 -17.60 11.72
C LYS A 230 14.69 -17.73 12.07
N GLY A 231 14.96 -18.42 13.17
CA GLY A 231 16.30 -18.50 13.75
C GLY A 231 16.77 -17.13 14.26
N ASN A 232 17.92 -16.66 13.77
CA ASN A 232 18.43 -15.33 14.10
C ASN A 232 17.83 -14.20 13.23
N ALA A 233 17.09 -14.53 12.16
CA ALA A 233 16.50 -13.54 11.27
C ALA A 233 15.08 -13.16 11.72
N VAL A 234 14.79 -11.85 11.70
CA VAL A 234 13.45 -11.31 11.91
C VAL A 234 12.80 -11.10 10.54
N ALA A 235 11.69 -11.77 10.30
CA ALA A 235 10.84 -11.57 9.14
C ALA A 235 9.55 -10.85 9.56
N TYR A 236 9.05 -9.97 8.71
CA TYR A 236 7.74 -9.37 8.88
C TYR A 236 6.78 -9.98 7.87
N VAL A 237 5.61 -10.39 8.35
CA VAL A 237 4.53 -10.92 7.53
C VAL A 237 3.42 -9.89 7.50
N GLU A 238 3.04 -9.48 6.30
CA GLU A 238 2.02 -8.48 6.04
C GLU A 238 0.74 -9.15 5.53
N GLU A 239 -0.40 -8.70 6.03
CA GLU A 239 -1.73 -9.14 5.59
C GLU A 239 -2.63 -7.90 5.45
N THR A 240 -3.36 -7.78 4.35
CA THR A 240 -4.23 -6.64 4.07
C THR A 240 -5.68 -7.08 3.95
N LEU A 241 -6.57 -6.24 4.48
CA LEU A 241 -8.02 -6.36 4.31
C LEU A 241 -8.54 -5.03 3.75
N PRO A 242 -9.22 -5.01 2.59
CA PRO A 242 -9.44 -6.12 1.66
C PRO A 242 -8.13 -6.69 1.07
N ARG A 243 -8.24 -7.77 0.28
CA ARG A 243 -7.10 -8.45 -0.34
C ARG A 243 -6.21 -7.47 -1.12
N PHE A 244 -4.95 -7.87 -1.29
CA PHE A 244 -3.85 -7.07 -1.81
C PHE A 244 -4.16 -6.22 -3.07
N ASP A 245 -4.98 -6.75 -3.98
CA ASP A 245 -5.32 -6.07 -5.24
C ASP A 245 -6.28 -4.89 -5.05
N SER A 246 -7.23 -5.01 -4.11
CA SER A 246 -8.23 -3.98 -3.79
C SER A 246 -7.78 -3.05 -2.64
N TYR A 247 -6.60 -3.29 -2.07
CA TYR A 247 -6.05 -2.47 -1.00
C TYR A 247 -5.31 -1.25 -1.55
N HIS A 248 -5.96 -0.09 -1.46
CA HIS A 248 -5.48 1.20 -1.98
C HIS A 248 -5.30 2.23 -0.85
N ASN A 249 -4.65 1.82 0.24
CA ASN A 249 -4.35 2.72 1.35
C ASN A 249 -3.03 3.47 1.13
N LEU A 250 -3.05 4.80 1.24
CA LEU A 250 -1.86 5.59 1.57
C LEU A 250 -1.88 5.83 3.07
N PHE A 251 -1.13 5.03 3.83
CA PHE A 251 -1.11 5.17 5.28
C PHE A 251 -0.61 6.57 5.67
N GLY A 252 -1.37 7.28 6.50
CA GLY A 252 -1.14 8.68 6.87
C GLY A 252 -1.93 9.70 6.03
N LEU A 253 -2.65 9.29 4.99
CA LEU A 253 -3.38 10.22 4.09
C LEU A 253 -4.39 11.12 4.81
N PRO A 254 -5.20 10.64 5.77
CA PRO A 254 -6.12 11.50 6.53
C PRO A 254 -5.42 12.59 7.36
N LEU A 255 -4.11 12.46 7.60
CA LEU A 255 -3.33 13.43 8.38
C LEU A 255 -2.77 14.58 7.54
N ILE A 256 -2.90 14.48 6.21
CA ILE A 256 -2.42 15.49 5.27
C ILE A 256 -3.34 16.69 5.29
N SER A 257 -2.76 17.86 5.55
CA SER A 257 -3.43 19.15 5.42
C SER A 257 -3.35 19.67 4.00
N ARG A 258 -4.35 20.46 3.59
CA ARG A 258 -4.31 21.19 2.29
C ARG A 258 -3.13 22.17 2.17
N ARG A 259 -2.46 22.50 3.28
CA ARG A 259 -1.28 23.37 3.31
C ARG A 259 0.02 22.61 3.06
N ASP A 260 0.00 21.28 3.11
CA ASP A 260 1.18 20.46 2.95
C ASP A 260 1.58 20.40 1.48
N THR A 261 2.63 21.15 1.10
CA THR A 261 3.13 21.19 -0.28
C THR A 261 4.29 20.24 -0.54
N GLU A 262 4.91 19.72 0.52
CA GLU A 262 6.02 18.78 0.47
C GLU A 262 5.62 17.46 1.15
N LEU A 263 6.02 16.34 0.56
CA LEU A 263 5.68 14.99 1.02
C LEU A 263 6.92 14.10 1.02
N VAL A 264 7.03 13.20 2.01
CA VAL A 264 7.92 12.04 1.97
C VAL A 264 7.11 10.76 1.77
N LEU A 265 7.43 9.98 0.74
CA LEU A 265 6.85 8.67 0.47
C LEU A 265 7.79 7.56 0.95
N THR A 266 7.27 6.69 1.80
CA THR A 266 7.98 5.54 2.36
C THR A 266 7.45 4.22 1.83
N GLY A 267 8.26 3.17 1.95
CA GLY A 267 7.82 1.82 1.63
C GLY A 267 6.99 1.16 2.73
N TRP A 268 7.13 1.61 3.97
CA TRP A 268 6.55 0.94 5.15
C TRP A 268 5.91 1.95 6.10
N GLU A 269 4.85 1.50 6.78
CA GLU A 269 4.07 2.30 7.73
C GLU A 269 4.93 2.79 8.90
N LEU A 270 5.80 1.92 9.44
CA LEU A 270 6.68 2.27 10.55
C LEU A 270 7.71 3.36 10.19
N ASP A 271 8.19 3.36 8.95
CA ASP A 271 9.10 4.39 8.46
C ASP A 271 8.39 5.75 8.36
N ALA A 272 7.10 5.76 7.98
CA ALA A 272 6.31 6.98 7.96
C ALA A 272 6.13 7.56 9.38
N LEU A 273 5.89 6.70 10.39
CA LEU A 273 5.83 7.14 11.80
C LEU A 273 7.13 7.79 12.23
N ALA A 274 8.26 7.14 11.96
CA ALA A 274 9.59 7.62 12.33
C ALA A 274 9.91 8.98 11.66
N LEU A 275 9.59 9.13 10.38
CA LEU A 275 9.78 10.38 9.64
C LEU A 275 8.93 11.52 10.18
N HIS A 276 7.64 11.28 10.36
CA HIS A 276 6.75 12.31 10.87
C HIS A 276 7.21 12.80 12.24
N GLN A 277 7.57 11.87 13.12
CA GLN A 277 8.06 12.20 14.45
C GLN A 277 9.36 13.03 14.41
N ALA A 278 10.33 12.61 13.61
CA ALA A 278 11.66 13.22 13.61
C ALA A 278 11.71 14.56 12.87
N THR A 279 10.83 14.77 11.88
CA THR A 279 10.95 15.89 10.93
C THR A 279 9.73 16.80 10.91
N GLY A 280 8.57 16.33 11.37
CA GLY A 280 7.27 17.02 11.25
C GLY A 280 6.74 17.12 9.82
N VAL A 281 7.48 16.63 8.82
CA VAL A 281 7.05 16.67 7.41
C VAL A 281 5.91 15.67 7.20
N ALA A 282 5.01 16.01 6.27
CA ALA A 282 3.98 15.09 5.81
C ALA A 282 4.63 13.81 5.26
N SER A 283 4.19 12.65 5.76
CA SER A 283 4.75 11.36 5.41
C SER A 283 3.65 10.35 5.11
N LEU A 284 3.78 9.64 4.00
CA LEU A 284 2.83 8.60 3.58
C LEU A 284 3.58 7.30 3.30
N ALA A 285 2.99 6.16 3.69
CA ALA A 285 3.50 4.86 3.30
C ALA A 285 2.68 4.26 2.15
N LEU A 286 3.39 3.64 1.21
CA LEU A 286 2.79 2.94 0.09
C LEU A 286 2.19 1.60 0.55
N PRO A 287 1.02 1.20 0.03
CA PRO A 287 0.34 -0.03 0.47
C PRO A 287 1.16 -1.29 0.19
N ARG A 288 2.02 -1.24 -0.84
CA ARG A 288 2.82 -2.37 -1.33
C ARG A 288 4.32 -2.08 -1.32
N GLY A 289 4.71 -1.10 -0.52
CA GLY A 289 6.08 -0.61 -0.44
C GLY A 289 6.73 -0.33 -1.79
N ALA A 290 7.96 -0.82 -1.96
CA ALA A 290 8.73 -0.64 -3.19
C ALA A 290 8.25 -1.48 -4.39
N THR A 291 7.30 -2.40 -4.21
CA THR A 291 6.91 -3.31 -5.30
C THR A 291 6.06 -2.61 -6.36
N CYS A 292 5.11 -1.75 -5.95
CA CYS A 292 4.17 -1.13 -6.87
C CYS A 292 3.54 0.15 -6.30
N LEU A 293 3.56 1.21 -7.10
CA LEU A 293 2.74 2.40 -6.93
C LEU A 293 1.50 2.29 -7.84
N PRO A 294 0.30 1.96 -7.29
CA PRO A 294 -0.93 1.87 -8.06
C PRO A 294 -1.35 3.22 -8.66
N PRO A 295 -1.82 3.25 -9.93
CA PRO A 295 -2.35 4.46 -10.57
C PRO A 295 -3.50 5.12 -9.79
N ALA A 296 -4.37 4.32 -9.15
CA ALA A 296 -5.48 4.82 -8.33
C ALA A 296 -5.05 5.77 -7.19
N LEU A 297 -3.77 5.75 -6.79
CA LEU A 297 -3.24 6.61 -5.74
C LEU A 297 -2.64 7.93 -6.24
N LEU A 298 -2.40 8.05 -7.55
CA LEU A 298 -1.76 9.24 -8.14
C LEU A 298 -2.56 10.53 -7.92
N PRO A 299 -3.91 10.53 -7.98
CA PRO A 299 -4.71 11.73 -7.68
C PRO A 299 -4.42 12.33 -6.30
N TYR A 300 -4.24 11.49 -5.27
CA TYR A 300 -3.94 11.97 -3.91
C TYR A 300 -2.57 12.64 -3.79
N LEU A 301 -1.67 12.35 -4.74
CA LEU A 301 -0.31 12.87 -4.79
C LEU A 301 -0.19 14.14 -5.67
N GLU A 302 -1.25 14.57 -6.35
CA GLU A 302 -1.25 15.75 -7.22
C GLU A 302 -1.02 17.05 -6.46
N GLN A 303 -1.50 17.16 -5.22
CA GLN A 303 -1.40 18.40 -4.42
C GLN A 303 0.05 18.78 -4.07
N PHE A 304 0.97 17.81 -4.06
CA PHE A 304 2.34 18.03 -3.59
C PHE A 304 3.24 18.58 -4.70
N ARG A 305 3.85 19.73 -4.44
CA ARG A 305 4.82 20.38 -5.33
C ARG A 305 6.20 19.73 -5.27
N ARG A 306 6.51 19.03 -4.18
CA ARG A 306 7.75 18.30 -3.99
C ARG A 306 7.48 16.97 -3.30
N ILE A 307 8.03 15.89 -3.86
CA ILE A 307 7.88 14.54 -3.31
C ILE A 307 9.28 13.94 -3.13
N THR A 308 9.60 13.53 -1.91
CA THR A 308 10.84 12.80 -1.61
C THR A 308 10.54 11.32 -1.44
N LEU A 309 11.21 10.45 -2.19
CA LEU A 309 11.03 9.00 -2.14
C LEU A 309 12.15 8.39 -1.28
N TRP A 310 11.77 7.77 -0.17
CA TRP A 310 12.67 7.04 0.74
C TRP A 310 12.06 5.67 1.03
N LEU A 311 12.15 4.78 0.04
CA LEU A 311 11.37 3.54 0.02
C LEU A 311 12.01 2.38 0.79
N GLY A 312 13.29 2.45 1.09
CA GLY A 312 14.02 1.40 1.78
C GLY A 312 15.53 1.60 1.68
N GLU A 313 16.26 0.55 2.03
CA GLU A 313 17.73 0.54 2.11
C GLU A 313 18.40 -0.33 1.05
N ASP A 314 17.61 -1.07 0.26
CA ASP A 314 18.12 -1.97 -0.76
C ASP A 314 18.09 -1.34 -2.16
N LEU A 315 18.87 -1.92 -3.07
CA LEU A 315 18.95 -1.45 -4.46
C LEU A 315 17.59 -1.55 -5.17
N ARG A 316 16.75 -2.54 -4.82
CA ARG A 316 15.41 -2.68 -5.41
C ARG A 316 14.51 -1.51 -5.02
N SER A 317 14.53 -1.09 -3.76
CA SER A 317 13.81 0.12 -3.33
C SER A 317 14.30 1.38 -4.04
N TRP A 318 15.61 1.49 -4.29
CA TRP A 318 16.16 2.59 -5.08
C TRP A 318 15.70 2.58 -6.54
N GLU A 319 15.66 1.42 -7.17
CA GLU A 319 15.17 1.26 -8.54
C GLU A 319 13.68 1.55 -8.65
N ALA A 320 12.88 1.04 -7.71
CA ALA A 320 11.47 1.36 -7.58
C ALA A 320 11.24 2.87 -7.42
N ALA A 321 12.05 3.54 -6.59
CA ALA A 321 11.95 4.99 -6.39
C ALA A 321 12.19 5.76 -7.71
N LYS A 322 13.19 5.36 -8.51
CA LYS A 322 13.41 5.94 -9.86
C LYS A 322 12.21 5.72 -10.78
N LEU A 323 11.60 4.53 -10.77
CA LEU A 323 10.42 4.23 -11.58
C LEU A 323 9.19 5.03 -11.13
N PHE A 324 8.96 5.14 -9.82
CA PHE A 324 7.84 5.89 -9.27
C PHE A 324 7.98 7.39 -9.53
N ALA A 325 9.20 7.93 -9.47
CA ALA A 325 9.47 9.33 -9.84
C ALA A 325 9.10 9.66 -11.30
N ARG A 326 9.20 8.70 -12.22
CA ARG A 326 8.73 8.87 -13.61
C ARG A 326 7.20 9.02 -13.66
N LYS A 327 6.47 8.18 -12.91
CA LYS A 327 5.00 8.26 -12.80
C LYS A 327 4.55 9.56 -12.16
N LEU A 328 5.28 10.02 -11.15
CA LEU A 328 4.97 11.22 -10.35
C LEU A 328 5.53 12.51 -10.93
N ASN A 329 6.06 12.53 -12.16
CA ASN A 329 6.80 13.65 -12.74
C ASN A 329 8.18 13.88 -12.07
N LEU A 330 9.23 13.61 -12.85
CA LEU A 330 10.62 13.65 -12.39
C LEU A 330 11.05 15.00 -11.80
N LYS A 331 10.51 16.12 -12.30
CA LYS A 331 10.95 17.47 -11.90
C LYS A 331 10.60 17.83 -10.46
N ARG A 332 9.56 17.21 -9.89
CA ARG A 332 9.16 17.42 -8.49
C ARG A 332 9.67 16.35 -7.53
N CYS A 333 10.33 15.31 -8.05
CA CYS A 333 10.75 14.17 -7.23
C CYS A 333 12.21 14.30 -6.79
N SER A 334 12.48 13.92 -5.54
CA SER A 334 13.82 13.71 -4.99
C SER A 334 13.91 12.30 -4.41
N LEU A 335 15.09 11.69 -4.43
CA LEU A 335 15.31 10.30 -4.04
C LEU A 335 16.37 10.25 -2.94
N VAL A 336 16.08 9.53 -1.85
CA VAL A 336 17.10 9.20 -0.84
C VAL A 336 17.84 7.95 -1.29
N ARG A 337 19.18 8.02 -1.34
CA ARG A 337 20.00 6.93 -1.84
C ARG A 337 20.26 5.92 -0.72
N PRO A 338 20.12 4.61 -0.97
CA PRO A 338 20.51 3.61 0.02
C PRO A 338 22.01 3.68 0.31
N GLY A 339 22.38 3.50 1.58
CA GLY A 339 23.77 3.37 2.02
C GLY A 339 23.87 3.33 3.55
N ASP A 340 25.04 2.99 4.08
CA ASP A 340 25.25 2.77 5.52
C ASP A 340 24.91 4.01 6.38
N LEU A 341 25.11 5.21 5.81
CA LEU A 341 24.79 6.50 6.44
C LEU A 341 23.35 6.97 6.18
N GLN A 342 22.60 6.26 5.33
CA GLN A 342 21.22 6.56 4.95
C GLN A 342 20.39 5.25 4.95
N PRO A 343 20.26 4.59 6.13
CA PRO A 343 19.42 3.40 6.24
C PRO A 343 17.94 3.76 6.06
N ARG A 344 17.04 2.80 6.19
CA ARG A 344 15.60 3.09 6.21
C ARG A 344 15.21 4.03 7.37
N PRO A 345 14.13 4.81 7.25
CA PRO A 345 13.84 5.86 8.24
C PRO A 345 13.68 5.40 9.69
N LEU A 346 13.01 4.28 9.94
CA LEU A 346 12.89 3.74 11.31
C LEU A 346 14.26 3.40 11.90
N GLU A 347 15.13 2.80 11.11
CA GLU A 347 16.48 2.46 11.56
C GLU A 347 17.33 3.70 11.75
N ALA A 348 17.21 4.70 10.87
CA ALA A 348 17.87 5.99 11.04
C ALA A 348 17.48 6.65 12.38
N LEU A 349 16.19 6.56 12.75
CA LEU A 349 15.71 7.04 14.04
C LEU A 349 16.34 6.24 15.20
N ASN A 350 16.34 4.91 15.11
CA ASN A 350 16.93 4.02 16.13
C ASN A 350 18.44 4.24 16.32
N ARG A 351 19.16 4.60 15.26
CA ARG A 351 20.59 4.94 15.30
C ARG A 351 20.87 6.39 15.72
N GLY A 352 19.83 7.21 15.97
CA GLY A 352 19.97 8.62 16.34
C GLY A 352 20.49 9.51 15.19
N LEU A 353 20.32 9.09 13.94
CA LEU A 353 20.72 9.90 12.78
C LEU A 353 19.77 11.08 12.58
N ASN A 354 20.27 12.16 11.97
CA ASN A 354 19.46 13.34 11.68
C ASN A 354 18.68 13.15 10.37
N LEU A 355 17.41 12.70 10.46
CA LEU A 355 16.54 12.46 9.31
C LEU A 355 16.32 13.72 8.46
N THR A 356 16.23 14.90 9.07
CA THR A 356 16.10 16.18 8.34
C THR A 356 17.32 16.46 7.46
N LYS A 357 18.52 16.15 7.96
CA LYS A 357 19.77 16.25 7.16
C LYS A 357 19.76 15.27 6.00
N ILE A 358 19.27 14.04 6.20
CA ILE A 358 19.16 13.03 5.13
C ILE A 358 18.16 13.50 4.06
N LEU A 359 16.99 14.01 4.45
CA LEU A 359 15.99 14.54 3.51
C LEU A 359 16.55 15.72 2.69
N ARG A 360 17.32 16.62 3.32
CA ARG A 360 17.97 17.74 2.61
C ARG A 360 19.04 17.27 1.63
N ALA A 361 19.67 16.12 1.88
CA ALA A 361 20.67 15.50 1.01
C ALA A 361 20.05 14.62 -0.11
N ALA A 362 18.71 14.52 -0.17
CA ALA A 362 18.04 13.75 -1.21
C ALA A 362 18.37 14.28 -2.61
N LEU A 363 18.59 13.37 -3.55
CA LEU A 363 19.05 13.66 -4.91
C LEU A 363 17.85 13.99 -5.83
N PRO A 364 17.89 15.07 -6.63
CA PRO A 364 16.84 15.35 -7.60
C PRO A 364 16.68 14.22 -8.63
N ALA A 365 15.44 13.80 -8.89
CA ALA A 365 15.16 12.73 -9.85
C ALA A 365 15.28 13.18 -11.32
N SER A 366 15.17 14.48 -11.60
CA SER A 366 15.16 15.06 -12.97
C SER A 366 16.53 15.28 -13.59
N HIS A 367 17.63 14.92 -12.93
CA HIS A 367 18.96 15.11 -13.51
C HIS A 367 19.08 14.30 -14.81
N LYS A 368 19.33 14.98 -15.94
CA LYS A 368 19.28 14.45 -17.33
C LYS A 368 20.28 13.32 -17.63
N SER A 369 21.08 12.91 -16.66
CA SER A 369 22.13 11.91 -16.78
C SER A 369 22.68 11.67 -15.39
N ILE A 370 22.15 10.72 -14.62
CA ILE A 370 22.84 10.24 -13.41
C ILE A 370 23.85 9.20 -13.85
N VAL A 371 24.93 9.70 -14.46
CA VAL A 371 26.24 9.06 -14.45
C VAL A 371 27.29 10.16 -14.35
N SER A 372 27.35 10.89 -13.22
CA SER A 372 28.66 11.47 -12.90
C SER A 372 29.63 10.31 -12.70
N PHE A 373 30.89 10.43 -13.13
CA PHE A 373 31.88 9.36 -12.98
C PHE A 373 31.98 8.86 -11.52
N ARG A 374 31.82 9.77 -10.56
CA ARG A 374 31.73 9.45 -9.13
C ARG A 374 30.50 8.59 -8.78
N GLN A 375 29.34 8.89 -9.35
CA GLN A 375 28.12 8.08 -9.17
C GLN A 375 28.21 6.72 -9.87
N LEU A 376 28.88 6.63 -11.03
CA LEU A 376 29.17 5.33 -11.66
C LEU A 376 30.11 4.52 -10.79
N HIS A 377 31.20 5.12 -10.31
CA HIS A 377 32.16 4.48 -9.42
C HIS A 377 31.48 3.96 -8.15
N GLU A 378 30.63 4.76 -7.51
CA GLU A 378 29.87 4.33 -6.33
C GLU A 378 28.76 3.30 -6.67
N LYS A 379 28.20 3.29 -7.89
CA LYS A 379 27.22 2.28 -8.34
C LYS A 379 27.90 0.94 -8.63
N VAL A 380 29.01 0.97 -9.36
CA VAL A 380 29.89 -0.17 -9.60
C VAL A 380 30.43 -0.69 -8.27
N PHE A 381 30.81 0.18 -7.35
CA PHE A 381 31.22 -0.20 -6.00
C PHE A 381 30.07 -0.89 -5.23
N GLY A 382 28.87 -0.31 -5.22
CA GLY A 382 27.71 -0.92 -4.59
C GLY A 382 27.31 -2.28 -5.19
N GLU A 383 27.46 -2.44 -6.51
CA GLU A 383 27.25 -3.70 -7.22
C GLU A 383 28.37 -4.72 -6.93
N LEU A 384 29.62 -4.28 -6.82
CA LEU A 384 30.77 -5.11 -6.44
C LEU A 384 30.67 -5.62 -4.99
N VAL A 385 30.26 -4.75 -4.06
CA VAL A 385 30.07 -5.09 -2.64
C VAL A 385 28.88 -6.03 -2.44
N ASN A 386 27.80 -5.85 -3.21
CA ASN A 386 26.59 -6.70 -3.13
C ASN A 386 26.49 -7.72 -4.27
N THR A 387 27.62 -8.27 -4.70
CA THR A 387 27.68 -9.24 -5.81
C THR A 387 26.70 -10.39 -5.64
N GLU A 388 26.52 -10.90 -4.42
CA GLU A 388 25.60 -12.01 -4.13
C GLU A 388 24.10 -11.68 -4.30
N GLN A 389 23.72 -10.40 -4.18
CA GLN A 389 22.33 -9.95 -4.35
C GLN A 389 21.99 -9.60 -5.82
N VAL A 390 23.03 -9.38 -6.63
CA VAL A 390 22.93 -9.03 -8.06
C VAL A 390 23.14 -10.27 -8.95
N THR A 391 23.73 -11.35 -8.42
CA THR A 391 23.78 -12.64 -9.11
C THR A 391 22.41 -13.29 -9.19
N GLY A 392 22.11 -13.89 -10.35
CA GLY A 392 20.89 -14.66 -10.58
C GLY A 392 20.74 -15.82 -9.59
N VAL A 393 19.54 -16.41 -9.54
CA VAL A 393 19.24 -17.54 -8.66
C VAL A 393 20.13 -18.72 -9.06
N LYS A 394 20.99 -19.15 -8.12
CA LYS A 394 21.91 -20.28 -8.34
C LYS A 394 21.12 -21.57 -8.58
N TRP A 395 21.49 -22.34 -9.60
CA TRP A 395 20.88 -23.65 -9.85
C TRP A 395 21.28 -24.63 -8.75
N THR A 396 20.28 -25.30 -8.17
CA THR A 396 20.48 -26.33 -7.15
C THR A 396 20.89 -27.67 -7.76
N ARG A 397 20.38 -28.00 -8.95
CA ARG A 397 20.67 -29.26 -9.66
C ARG A 397 22.00 -29.28 -10.40
N PHE A 398 22.52 -28.11 -10.79
CA PHE A 398 23.73 -28.02 -11.62
C PHE A 398 24.72 -27.01 -11.01
N PRO A 399 25.42 -27.39 -9.94
CA PRO A 399 26.32 -26.49 -9.22
C PRO A 399 27.51 -26.02 -10.06
N GLU A 400 27.99 -26.83 -11.00
CA GLU A 400 29.10 -26.46 -11.91
C GLU A 400 28.70 -25.35 -12.90
N LEU A 401 27.44 -25.33 -13.35
CA LEU A 401 26.93 -24.28 -14.24
C LEU A 401 26.87 -22.91 -13.54
N ASN A 402 26.75 -22.88 -12.21
CA ASN A 402 26.83 -21.63 -11.44
C ASN A 402 28.23 -20.98 -11.52
N LYS A 403 29.30 -21.75 -11.74
CA LYS A 403 30.66 -21.17 -11.92
C LYS A 403 30.79 -20.44 -13.24
N LEU A 404 30.08 -20.90 -14.27
CA LEU A 404 30.14 -20.36 -15.63
C LEU A 404 29.15 -19.21 -15.84
N LEU A 405 27.90 -19.39 -15.41
CA LEU A 405 26.80 -18.47 -15.73
C LEU A 405 26.30 -17.67 -14.52
N LYS A 406 26.81 -17.95 -13.31
CA LYS A 406 26.47 -17.25 -12.05
C LYS A 406 24.98 -17.26 -11.64
N GLY A 407 24.19 -18.19 -12.17
CA GLY A 407 22.76 -18.35 -11.89
C GLY A 407 21.88 -17.86 -13.05
N HIS A 408 20.55 -17.83 -12.85
CA HIS A 408 19.57 -17.28 -13.80
C HIS A 408 18.81 -16.11 -13.20
#